data_AF-A0A0M2XVI9-F1
#
_entry.id   AF-A0A0M2XVI9-F1
#
_cell.length_a   1.000
_cell.length_b   1.000
_cell.length_c   1.000
_cell.angle_alpha   90.00
_cell.angle_beta   90.00
_cell.angle_gamma   90.00
#
_symmetry.space_group_name_H-M   'P 1'
#
loop_
_entity.id
_entity.type
_entity.pdbx_description
1 polymer ?
#
loop_
_entity_poly.entity_id
_entity_poly.type
_entity_poly.pdbx_seq_one_letter_code
_entity_poly.pdbx_strand_id
1 'polypeptide(L)'
;MMKKIILFIILVFFLSGCFQKPAVEKSRIDYRIGNCFIRLYIDNIGQATAQSGRLIERDDKSFFIGRILDSTKFTVKTGGEFISRLKKFNKPVVESGNGYSRTQIFLGDSLCYDTNMYTSNFWKLYSIISDEIPNEFNPFKTHQFD
;
A
#
# COMPACT_ATOMS: atom_id res chain seq x y z
N MET A 1 21.39 -50.48 -10.57
CA MET A 1 20.05 -50.05 -10.12
C MET A 1 20.04 -48.75 -9.32
N MET A 2 20.97 -48.52 -8.40
CA MET A 2 21.03 -47.31 -7.53
C MET A 2 21.09 -45.95 -8.26
N LYS A 3 21.76 -45.85 -9.41
CA LYS A 3 21.87 -44.57 -10.17
C LYS A 3 20.51 -44.04 -10.65
N LYS A 4 19.55 -44.93 -10.96
CA LYS A 4 18.20 -44.53 -11.40
C LYS A 4 17.35 -43.99 -10.23
N ILE A 5 17.58 -44.50 -9.02
CA ILE A 5 16.86 -44.08 -7.81
C ILE A 5 17.29 -42.68 -7.38
N ILE A 6 18.60 -42.40 -7.42
CA ILE A 6 19.15 -41.08 -7.08
C ILE A 6 18.64 -40.00 -8.04
N LEU A 7 18.55 -40.31 -9.34
CA LEU A 7 18.01 -39.39 -10.35
C LEU A 7 16.52 -39.07 -10.09
N PHE A 8 15.74 -40.07 -9.66
CA PHE A 8 14.32 -39.90 -9.35
C PHE A 8 14.10 -39.03 -8.11
N ILE A 9 14.94 -39.18 -7.09
CA ILE A 9 14.88 -38.37 -5.85
C ILE A 9 15.18 -36.89 -6.18
N ILE A 10 16.19 -36.62 -7.01
CA ILE A 10 16.52 -35.25 -7.43
C ILE A 10 15.35 -34.65 -8.22
N LEU A 11 14.72 -35.41 -9.12
CA LEU A 11 13.57 -34.94 -9.90
C LEU A 11 12.36 -34.56 -9.02
N VAL A 12 12.08 -35.34 -7.97
CA VAL A 12 11.01 -35.08 -7.00
C VAL A 12 11.31 -33.84 -6.14
N PHE A 13 12.58 -33.59 -5.82
CA PHE A 13 13.00 -32.36 -5.12
C PHE A 13 12.89 -31.10 -6.00
N PHE A 14 13.05 -31.22 -7.33
CA PHE A 14 12.82 -30.10 -8.25
C PHE A 14 11.33 -29.83 -8.49
N LEU A 15 10.48 -30.86 -8.47
CA LEU A 15 9.02 -30.72 -8.64
C LEU A 15 8.29 -30.24 -7.37
N SER A 16 8.92 -30.39 -6.20
CA SER A 16 8.46 -29.78 -4.95
C SER A 16 8.96 -28.34 -4.76
N GLY A 17 9.50 -27.75 -5.83
CA GLY A 17 9.84 -26.34 -5.93
C GLY A 17 8.64 -25.46 -5.59
N CYS A 18 8.59 -25.05 -4.33
CA CYS A 18 7.93 -23.90 -3.76
C CYS A 18 6.85 -23.29 -4.67
N PHE A 19 5.60 -23.76 -4.52
CA PHE A 19 4.45 -22.95 -4.90
C PHE A 19 4.52 -21.66 -4.07
N GLN A 20 5.23 -20.65 -4.57
CA GLN A 20 5.04 -19.28 -4.11
C GLN A 20 3.56 -19.00 -4.36
N LYS A 21 2.77 -18.98 -3.29
CA LYS A 21 1.42 -18.41 -3.35
C LYS A 21 1.57 -17.08 -4.09
N PRO A 22 0.77 -16.82 -5.13
CA PRO A 22 0.84 -15.53 -5.82
C PRO A 22 0.81 -14.47 -4.74
N ALA A 23 1.86 -13.65 -4.68
CA ALA A 23 1.95 -12.61 -3.68
C ALA A 23 0.66 -11.81 -3.77
N VAL A 24 -0.12 -11.81 -2.68
CA VAL A 24 -1.40 -11.10 -2.66
C VAL A 24 -1.08 -9.65 -3.02
N GLU A 25 -1.54 -9.22 -4.19
CA GLU A 25 -1.25 -7.89 -4.71
C GLU A 25 -1.89 -6.88 -3.76
N LYS A 26 -1.03 -6.16 -3.04
CA LYS A 26 -1.42 -5.22 -1.99
C LYS A 26 -0.91 -3.85 -2.36
N SER A 27 -1.81 -2.88 -2.28
CA SER A 27 -1.42 -1.48 -2.25
C SER A 27 -1.14 -1.06 -0.80
N ARG A 28 -0.14 -0.20 -0.63
CA ARG A 28 0.07 0.58 0.58
C ARG A 28 -0.13 2.05 0.24
N ILE A 29 -0.92 2.75 1.03
CA ILE A 29 -1.08 4.20 0.93
C ILE A 29 -0.66 4.84 2.24
N ASP A 30 0.30 5.75 2.16
CA ASP A 30 0.84 6.48 3.31
C ASP A 30 0.45 7.95 3.20
N TYR A 31 -0.39 8.40 4.13
CA TYR A 31 -0.73 9.80 4.35
C TYR A 31 0.03 10.34 5.54
N ARG A 32 0.68 11.48 5.37
CA ARG A 32 1.49 12.12 6.41
C ARG A 32 1.13 13.58 6.50
N ILE A 33 0.95 14.08 7.72
CA ILE A 33 0.74 15.49 8.04
C ILE A 33 1.47 15.75 9.35
N GLY A 34 2.41 16.69 9.38
CA GLY A 34 3.25 16.89 10.57
C GLY A 34 3.96 15.61 11.01
N ASN A 35 3.90 15.32 12.31
CA ASN A 35 4.44 14.09 12.90
C ASN A 35 3.40 12.97 12.98
N CYS A 36 2.25 13.11 12.32
CA CYS A 36 1.20 12.10 12.26
C CYS A 36 1.26 11.34 10.93
N PHE A 37 0.77 10.10 10.95
CA PHE A 37 0.49 9.36 9.73
C PHE A 37 -0.82 8.59 9.82
N ILE A 38 -1.39 8.34 8.64
CA ILE A 38 -2.36 7.28 8.40
C ILE A 38 -1.80 6.39 7.30
N ARG A 39 -1.90 5.08 7.50
CA ARG A 39 -1.49 4.07 6.55
C ARG A 39 -2.65 3.16 6.21
N LEU A 40 -2.87 2.94 4.93
CA LEU A 40 -3.87 2.02 4.41
C LEU A 40 -3.17 0.88 3.67
N TYR A 41 -3.63 -0.34 3.90
CA TYR A 41 -3.30 -1.50 3.09
C TYR A 41 -4.59 -2.01 2.46
N ILE A 42 -4.59 -2.24 1.15
CA ILE A 42 -5.75 -2.74 0.41
C ILE A 42 -5.28 -3.84 -0.53
N ASP A 43 -5.91 -5.01 -0.51
CA ASP A 43 -5.63 -6.07 -1.47
C ASP A 43 -6.59 -6.07 -2.67
N ASN A 44 -6.28 -6.90 -3.67
CA ASN A 44 -7.04 -7.03 -4.90
C ASN A 44 -8.47 -7.56 -4.72
N ILE A 45 -8.80 -8.18 -3.58
CA ILE A 45 -10.15 -8.62 -3.23
C ILE A 45 -10.88 -7.61 -2.32
N GLY A 46 -10.25 -6.46 -2.04
CA GLY A 46 -10.85 -5.37 -1.27
C GLY A 46 -10.72 -5.50 0.24
N GLN A 47 -10.02 -6.50 0.76
CA GLN A 47 -9.74 -6.54 2.20
C GLN A 47 -8.71 -5.47 2.54
N ALA A 48 -9.03 -4.68 3.57
CA ALA A 48 -8.26 -3.51 3.91
C ALA A 48 -7.93 -3.43 5.40
N THR A 49 -6.81 -2.77 5.71
CA THR A 49 -6.41 -2.43 7.07
C THR A 49 -5.95 -0.98 7.09
N ALA A 50 -6.46 -0.21 8.04
CA ALA A 50 -5.98 1.12 8.33
C ALA A 50 -5.19 1.13 9.63
N GLN A 51 -4.21 2.02 9.70
CA GLN A 51 -3.40 2.30 10.87
C GLN A 51 -3.18 3.80 10.97
N SER A 52 -3.09 4.33 12.18
CA SER A 52 -2.67 5.70 12.40
C SER A 52 -1.65 5.78 13.52
N GLY A 53 -0.90 6.87 13.56
CA GLY A 53 0.10 7.02 14.59
C GLY A 53 1.02 8.21 14.45
N ARG A 54 2.18 8.12 15.11
CA ARG A 54 3.20 9.16 15.16
C ARG A 54 4.52 8.69 14.56
N LEU A 55 5.17 9.61 13.86
CA LEU A 55 6.50 9.47 13.25
C LEU A 55 7.59 9.94 14.23
N ILE A 56 8.77 9.33 14.20
CA ILE A 56 9.95 9.78 15.00
C ILE A 56 10.87 10.66 14.17
N GLU A 57 11.10 10.32 12.91
CA GLU A 57 12.03 11.02 12.04
C GLU A 57 11.38 11.25 10.67
N ARG A 58 11.58 12.45 10.14
CA ARG A 58 11.05 12.91 8.85
C ARG A 58 12.24 13.26 7.96
N ASP A 59 12.46 12.42 6.95
CA ASP A 59 13.26 12.78 5.78
C ASP A 59 12.33 12.88 4.54
N ASP A 60 12.79 13.61 3.53
CA ASP A 60 12.10 13.76 2.24
C ASP A 60 11.98 12.43 1.49
N LYS A 61 12.76 11.41 1.85
CA LYS A 61 12.75 10.10 1.18
C LYS A 61 12.36 8.94 2.08
N SER A 62 12.42 9.12 3.40
CA SER A 62 12.15 8.04 4.36
C SER A 62 11.50 8.56 5.63
N PHE A 63 10.75 7.69 6.31
CA PHE A 63 10.22 7.99 7.62
C PHE A 63 10.21 6.73 8.48
N PHE A 64 10.36 6.94 9.78
CA PHE A 64 10.27 5.89 10.77
C PHE A 64 8.98 6.05 11.57
N ILE A 65 8.14 5.02 11.55
CA ILE A 65 6.98 4.92 12.42
C ILE A 65 7.50 4.73 13.84
N GLY A 66 7.18 5.68 14.71
CA GLY A 66 7.52 5.55 16.12
C GLY A 66 6.49 4.77 16.90
N ARG A 67 5.22 5.09 16.67
CA ARG A 67 4.11 4.52 17.42
C ARG A 67 2.88 4.40 16.57
N ILE A 68 2.26 3.22 16.58
CA ILE A 68 0.89 3.01 16.10
C ILE A 68 -0.04 3.33 17.27
N LEU A 69 -1.03 4.17 17.03
CA LEU A 69 -2.04 4.59 18.01
C LEU A 69 -3.32 3.78 17.86
N ASP A 70 -3.76 3.57 16.62
CA ASP A 70 -5.00 2.86 16.32
C ASP A 70 -4.86 2.04 15.03
N SER A 71 -5.68 1.01 14.90
CA SER A 71 -5.79 0.20 13.70
C SER A 71 -7.18 -0.43 13.58
N THR A 72 -7.69 -0.48 12.35
CA THR A 72 -8.95 -1.16 12.05
C THR A 72 -8.85 -1.96 10.75
N LYS A 73 -9.75 -2.94 10.60
CA LYS A 73 -9.94 -3.71 9.37
C LYS A 73 -11.28 -3.34 8.77
N PHE A 74 -11.34 -3.26 7.45
CA PHE A 74 -12.55 -2.91 6.71
C PHE A 74 -12.50 -3.51 5.30
N THR A 75 -13.54 -3.28 4.51
CA THR A 75 -13.63 -3.76 3.14
C THR A 75 -13.85 -2.59 2.20
N VAL A 76 -13.15 -2.62 1.07
CA VAL A 76 -13.29 -1.70 -0.06
C VAL A 76 -13.81 -2.50 -1.24
N LYS A 77 -15.09 -2.40 -1.55
CA LYS A 77 -15.77 -3.13 -2.64
C LYS A 77 -15.10 -2.89 -3.98
N THR A 78 -14.59 -1.67 -4.20
CA THR A 78 -13.88 -1.26 -5.42
C THR A 78 -12.37 -1.52 -5.38
N GLY A 79 -11.86 -2.26 -4.38
CA GLY A 79 -10.43 -2.51 -4.19
C GLY A 79 -9.76 -3.13 -5.42
N GLY A 80 -10.42 -4.07 -6.10
CA GLY A 80 -9.93 -4.65 -7.35
C GLY A 80 -9.81 -3.64 -8.50
N GLU A 81 -10.73 -2.68 -8.62
CA GLU A 81 -10.63 -1.60 -9.61
C GLU A 81 -9.45 -0.68 -9.27
N PHE A 82 -9.32 -0.30 -8.00
CA PHE A 82 -8.21 0.53 -7.54
C PHE A 82 -6.85 -0.09 -7.86
N ILE A 83 -6.64 -1.36 -7.51
CA ILE A 83 -5.40 -2.09 -7.84
C ILE A 83 -5.20 -2.15 -9.37
N SER A 84 -6.26 -2.40 -10.13
CA SER A 84 -6.20 -2.44 -11.60
C SER A 84 -5.82 -1.08 -12.21
N ARG A 85 -6.20 0.04 -11.59
CA ARG A 85 -5.77 1.39 -12.00
C ARG A 85 -4.31 1.63 -11.67
N LEU A 86 -3.83 1.21 -10.49
CA LEU A 86 -2.42 1.33 -10.11
C LEU A 86 -1.50 0.56 -11.07
N LYS A 87 -1.92 -0.62 -11.54
CA LYS A 87 -1.16 -1.41 -12.52
C LYS A 87 -0.92 -0.70 -13.86
N LYS A 88 -1.74 0.30 -14.21
CA LYS A 88 -1.58 1.07 -15.45
C LYS A 88 -0.50 2.15 -15.36
N PHE A 89 0.07 2.36 -14.17
CA PHE A 89 1.19 3.28 -13.99
C PHE A 89 2.48 2.63 -14.51
N ASN A 90 2.95 3.12 -15.66
CA ASN A 90 4.24 2.68 -16.22
C ASN A 90 5.45 3.39 -15.58
N LYS A 91 5.21 4.52 -14.91
CA LYS A 91 6.18 5.33 -14.17
C LYS A 91 5.49 5.96 -12.96
N PRO A 92 6.20 6.20 -11.84
CA PRO A 92 5.63 6.93 -10.72
C PRO A 92 5.23 8.34 -11.16
N VAL A 93 4.05 8.78 -10.76
CA VAL A 93 3.65 10.18 -10.84
C VAL A 93 4.14 10.87 -9.59
N VAL A 94 5.16 11.71 -9.73
CA VAL A 94 5.73 12.50 -8.63
C VAL A 94 5.37 13.95 -8.85
N GLU A 95 4.44 14.45 -8.04
CA GLU A 95 4.07 15.86 -8.01
C GLU A 95 5.01 16.54 -7.01
N SER A 96 5.96 17.31 -7.53
CA SER A 96 7.03 17.92 -6.72
C SER A 96 6.49 18.98 -5.78
N GLY A 97 6.89 18.90 -4.51
CA GLY A 97 6.89 20.05 -3.61
C GLY A 97 7.29 19.71 -2.18
N ASN A 98 7.89 20.68 -1.50
CA ASN A 98 8.14 20.61 -0.06
C ASN A 98 6.82 20.88 0.66
N GLY A 99 6.25 19.87 1.33
CA GLY A 99 4.92 19.96 1.93
C GLY A 99 4.90 19.49 3.38
N TYR A 100 4.12 20.20 4.21
CA TYR A 100 3.77 19.75 5.57
C TYR A 100 2.97 18.44 5.53
N SER A 101 2.20 18.24 4.45
CA SER A 101 1.47 17.02 4.11
C SER A 101 2.06 16.30 2.90
N ARG A 102 1.97 14.96 2.88
CA ARG A 102 2.38 14.14 1.74
C ARG A 102 1.62 12.82 1.70
N THR A 103 1.26 12.40 0.49
CA THR A 103 0.59 11.14 0.20
C THR A 103 1.45 10.32 -0.75
N GLN A 104 1.70 9.06 -0.41
CA GLN A 104 2.39 8.13 -1.28
C GLN A 104 1.57 6.86 -1.47
N ILE A 105 1.38 6.44 -2.71
CA ILE A 105 0.66 5.23 -3.08
C ILE A 105 1.63 4.26 -3.73
N PHE A 106 1.70 3.06 -3.18
CA PHE A 106 2.53 1.96 -3.64
C PHE A 106 1.67 0.78 -4.09
N LEU A 107 2.17 0.02 -5.07
CA LEU A 107 1.69 -1.31 -5.43
C LEU A 107 2.84 -2.30 -5.19
N GLY A 108 2.70 -3.16 -4.18
CA GLY A 108 3.86 -3.87 -3.62
C GLY A 108 4.92 -2.88 -3.15
N ASP A 109 6.15 -3.05 -3.62
CA ASP A 109 7.27 -2.15 -3.31
C ASP A 109 7.44 -1.02 -4.34
N SER A 110 6.63 -1.01 -5.41
CA SER A 110 6.73 -0.01 -6.47
C SER A 110 5.91 1.24 -6.14
N LEU A 111 6.55 2.41 -6.16
CA LEU A 111 5.87 3.69 -6.02
C LEU A 111 5.04 3.98 -7.28
N CYS A 112 3.74 4.24 -7.11
CA CYS A 112 2.84 4.63 -8.20
C CYS A 112 2.57 6.13 -8.21
N TYR A 113 2.34 6.71 -7.02
CA TYR A 113 1.98 8.12 -6.87
C TYR A 113 2.66 8.71 -5.65
N ASP A 114 3.20 9.92 -5.78
CA ASP A 114 3.77 10.70 -4.69
C ASP A 114 3.34 12.15 -4.86
N THR A 115 2.62 12.69 -3.89
CA THR A 115 2.09 14.03 -3.99
C THR A 115 1.91 14.73 -2.65
N ASN A 116 2.11 16.04 -2.66
CA ASN A 116 1.67 16.98 -1.63
C ASN A 116 0.47 17.84 -2.12
N MET A 117 0.01 17.65 -3.36
CA MET A 117 -1.06 18.38 -4.01
C MET A 117 -2.19 17.43 -4.40
N TYR A 118 -3.40 17.66 -3.91
CA TYR A 118 -4.56 16.80 -4.23
C TYR A 118 -5.18 17.19 -5.57
N THR A 119 -4.44 16.98 -6.68
CA THR A 119 -4.85 17.34 -8.04
C THR A 119 -6.08 16.54 -8.51
N SER A 120 -6.68 16.95 -9.63
CA SER A 120 -7.80 16.22 -10.23
C SER A 120 -7.42 14.79 -10.63
N ASN A 121 -6.16 14.54 -11.00
CA ASN A 121 -5.67 13.20 -11.33
C ASN A 121 -5.53 12.33 -10.08
N PHE A 122 -5.04 12.91 -8.98
CA PHE A 122 -5.06 12.25 -7.68
C PHE A 122 -6.49 11.83 -7.30
N TRP A 123 -7.45 12.75 -7.39
CA TRP A 123 -8.84 12.46 -7.03
C TRP A 123 -9.50 11.41 -7.94
N LYS A 124 -9.20 11.38 -9.24
CA LYS A 124 -9.68 10.31 -10.15
C LYS A 124 -9.24 8.92 -9.69
N LEU A 125 -8.09 8.81 -9.04
CA LEU A 125 -7.57 7.55 -8.50
C LEU A 125 -8.11 7.29 -7.09
N TYR A 126 -8.03 8.28 -6.21
CA TYR A 126 -8.34 8.10 -4.79
C TYR A 126 -9.84 8.00 -4.51
N SER A 127 -10.68 8.69 -5.28
CA SER A 127 -12.14 8.65 -5.11
C SER A 127 -12.71 7.23 -5.21
N ILE A 128 -12.05 6.34 -5.96
CA ILE A 128 -12.43 4.93 -6.10
C ILE A 128 -12.61 4.27 -4.73
N ILE A 129 -11.73 4.58 -3.78
CA ILE A 129 -11.69 3.93 -2.45
C ILE A 129 -12.16 4.85 -1.32
N SER A 130 -12.23 6.17 -1.55
CA SER A 130 -12.27 7.17 -0.48
C SER A 130 -13.49 7.07 0.44
N ASP A 131 -14.64 6.69 -0.08
CA ASP A 131 -15.89 6.64 0.70
C ASP A 131 -16.01 5.39 1.57
N GLU A 132 -15.22 4.36 1.28
CA GLU A 132 -15.22 3.11 2.04
C GLU A 132 -14.18 3.11 3.17
N ILE A 133 -13.29 4.10 3.19
CA ILE A 133 -12.33 4.29 4.29
C ILE A 133 -13.07 4.87 5.50
N PRO A 134 -12.97 4.24 6.69
CA PRO A 134 -13.56 4.78 7.92
C PRO A 134 -13.10 6.22 8.17
N ASN A 135 -14.00 7.08 8.62
CA ASN A 135 -13.75 8.53 8.71
C ASN A 135 -12.53 8.85 9.57
N GLU A 136 -12.29 8.10 10.63
CA GLU A 136 -11.15 8.25 11.54
C GLU A 136 -9.81 8.04 10.80
N PHE A 137 -9.81 7.21 9.76
CA PHE A 137 -8.65 6.87 8.94
C PHE A 137 -8.72 7.49 7.53
N ASN A 138 -9.68 8.36 7.25
CA ASN A 138 -9.73 9.10 5.99
C ASN A 138 -9.06 10.46 6.20
N PRO A 139 -7.90 10.73 5.56
CA PRO A 139 -7.14 11.96 5.76
C PRO A 139 -7.88 13.24 5.36
N PHE A 140 -9.01 13.13 4.65
CA PHE A 140 -9.87 14.24 4.23
C PHE A 140 -11.15 14.39 5.07
N LYS A 141 -11.40 13.48 6.02
CA LYS A 141 -12.58 13.47 6.90
C LYS A 141 -12.20 13.39 8.40
N THR A 142 -10.97 13.02 8.71
CA THR A 142 -10.49 12.77 10.08
C THR A 142 -10.08 14.05 10.81
N HIS A 143 -10.17 14.00 12.14
CA HIS A 143 -9.61 15.00 13.07
C HIS A 143 -8.26 14.56 13.65
N GLN A 144 -7.70 13.41 13.24
CA GLN A 144 -6.43 12.90 13.79
C GLN A 144 -5.20 13.75 13.44
N PHE A 145 -5.35 14.73 12.54
CA PHE A 145 -4.28 15.64 12.12
C PHE A 145 -4.43 17.05 12.68
N ASP A 146 -5.50 17.32 13.42
CA ASP A 146 -5.69 18.57 14.16
C ASP A 146 -4.76 18.63 15.39
#